data_AF-H3D5I3-F1
#
_entry.id   AF-H3D5I3-F1
#
_cell.length_a   1.000
_cell.length_b   1.000
_cell.length_c   1.000
_cell.angle_alpha   90.00
_cell.angle_beta   90.00
_cell.angle_gamma   90.00
#
_symmetry.space_group_name_H-M   'P 1'
#
loop_
_entity.id
_entity.type
_entity.pdbx_description
1 polymer ?
#
loop_
_entity_poly.entity_id
_entity_poly.type
_entity_poly.pdbx_seq_one_letter_code
_entity_poly.pdbx_strand_id
1 'polypeptide(L)'
;GPEENCDVPADPAYPLCAQKVEFLQAHWQSDPCYAFYGVDGTPCSILTYLSKIEDFCPPPHGSSRLAPPWHQQPPSYTEKSEIRTNLRPLYEDLGNSSSPTVDFIRSRVKRMSVRWIQAGLRMKQKVNNMDSKRMRVHSFKFYQKTMVKRGGPLGELVQWADLSACLTILGHNLTFSTSRQHLHRVLVKGAPPGRGSCPIQRPLTFDLIYTDYHGLAHLHGAMGLAFPHYQCRFRILDSFGTEPVFNLDTYARSHGYKTLWGSWALQPLQYMTMFPHTPDNSFLGFVSAEEADNDSNREKRIAVVYGNRSHVVRGKSKDVGLISEELETHGTVCQPPGHSSTVPSFIRNHGLLPQEDFLRLMRRAKVFVGLGFPYEGPAPIEAISLGCVFLQPRFSATHSSDSNNFYSGKPTTRQISSQHPYAETFIGKPHVWTVDLTNRTDVRQALRAILHTEVEPFTPREFTCEGMLERVHAYVTHQNFCSKSVPVWPPQSALRLHLGPLGQSCVDVCQRSSLVCEPALFHHINSPAAFSRLGIGCSTMGQGVNHLFPSYSPWGRHCSLQQELLLFSCAGSDPKHRRLCPCRAHIPGQVALCPDCI
;
A
#
# COMPACT_ATOMS: atom_id res chain seq x y z
N GLY A 1 49.81 8.45 23.81
CA GLY A 1 49.99 9.88 23.44
C GLY A 1 48.97 10.71 24.19
N PRO A 2 48.92 12.05 24.07
CA PRO A 2 47.99 12.90 24.85
C PRO A 2 46.49 12.73 24.50
N GLU A 3 46.08 11.60 23.91
CA GLU A 3 44.71 11.29 23.43
C GLU A 3 44.00 10.19 24.24
N GLU A 4 44.51 9.76 25.41
CA GLU A 4 43.90 8.65 26.18
C GLU A 4 42.87 9.09 27.24
N ASN A 5 42.86 10.37 27.66
CA ASN A 5 41.93 10.87 28.69
C ASN A 5 40.98 11.93 28.12
N CYS A 6 39.91 11.50 27.45
CA CYS A 6 38.74 12.34 27.24
C CYS A 6 37.74 12.11 28.37
N ASP A 7 37.48 13.14 29.16
CA ASP A 7 36.44 13.10 30.17
C ASP A 7 35.05 13.13 29.53
N VAL A 8 34.15 12.31 30.07
CA VAL A 8 32.77 12.26 29.60
C VAL A 8 32.04 13.52 30.09
N PRO A 9 31.53 14.36 29.17
CA PRO A 9 30.91 15.63 29.54
C PRO A 9 29.56 15.39 30.22
N ALA A 10 29.33 16.08 31.34
CA ALA A 10 28.03 16.18 32.00
C ALA A 10 27.30 17.43 31.49
N ASP A 11 26.75 17.37 30.27
CA ASP A 11 26.00 18.46 29.67
C ASP A 11 24.48 18.16 29.72
N PRO A 12 23.67 18.99 30.40
CA PRO A 12 22.21 18.84 30.43
C PRO A 12 21.54 18.86 29.05
N ALA A 13 22.17 19.48 28.04
CA ALA A 13 21.67 19.46 26.66
C ALA A 13 21.86 18.09 25.99
N TYR A 14 22.75 17.25 26.53
CA TYR A 14 23.08 15.91 26.03
C TYR A 14 22.90 14.86 27.16
N PRO A 15 21.67 14.67 27.67
CA PRO A 15 21.43 13.86 28.87
C PRO A 15 21.74 12.37 28.68
N LEU A 16 21.83 11.90 27.44
CA LEU A 16 22.14 10.51 27.09
C LEU A 16 23.63 10.26 26.80
N CYS A 17 24.48 11.29 26.81
CA CYS A 17 25.88 11.16 26.43
C CYS A 17 26.60 10.12 27.29
N ALA A 18 26.55 10.29 28.62
CA ALA A 18 27.25 9.40 29.55
C ALA A 18 26.81 7.93 29.44
N GLN A 19 25.50 7.69 29.38
CA GLN A 19 24.94 6.35 29.22
C GLN A 19 25.37 5.69 27.91
N LYS A 20 25.43 6.46 26.81
CA LYS A 20 25.87 5.93 25.51
C LYS A 20 27.36 5.67 25.44
N VAL A 21 28.18 6.49 26.11
CA VAL A 21 29.62 6.23 26.23
C VAL A 21 29.84 4.92 26.97
N GLU A 22 29.20 4.73 28.13
CA GLU A 22 29.28 3.48 28.91
C GLU A 22 28.84 2.27 28.08
N PHE A 23 27.73 2.40 27.36
CA PHE A 23 27.25 1.33 26.47
C PHE A 23 28.30 0.96 25.41
N LEU A 24 28.88 1.94 24.71
CA LEU A 24 29.86 1.68 23.65
C LEU A 24 31.19 1.18 24.18
N GLN A 25 31.63 1.58 25.38
CA GLN A 25 32.83 1.03 26.01
C GLN A 25 32.72 -0.49 26.16
N ALA A 26 31.54 -1.00 26.53
CA ALA A 26 31.29 -2.43 26.67
C ALA A 26 30.90 -3.14 25.35
N HIS A 27 30.28 -2.44 24.40
CA HIS A 27 29.59 -3.09 23.27
C HIS A 27 29.98 -2.58 21.87
N TRP A 28 31.01 -1.74 21.71
CA TRP A 28 31.39 -1.23 20.38
C TRP A 28 31.76 -2.33 19.37
N GLN A 29 32.15 -3.53 19.82
CA GLN A 29 32.43 -4.68 18.94
C GLN A 29 31.17 -5.46 18.51
N SER A 30 30.00 -5.15 19.08
CA SER A 30 28.75 -5.85 18.78
C SER A 30 28.27 -5.65 17.34
N ASP A 31 28.71 -4.58 16.69
CA ASP A 31 28.40 -4.26 15.30
C ASP A 31 29.66 -3.68 14.62
N PRO A 32 30.11 -4.23 13.47
CA PRO A 32 31.28 -3.72 12.77
C PRO A 32 31.13 -2.27 12.29
N CYS A 33 29.91 -1.71 12.32
CA CYS A 33 29.65 -0.32 11.99
C CYS A 33 30.43 0.67 12.86
N TYR A 34 30.64 0.38 14.14
CA TYR A 34 31.32 1.30 15.05
C TYR A 34 32.81 1.42 14.68
N ALA A 35 33.46 0.29 14.45
CA ALA A 35 34.85 0.24 13.96
C ALA A 35 35.00 0.93 12.60
N PHE A 36 34.01 0.77 11.72
CA PHE A 36 33.98 1.47 10.43
C PHE A 36 33.92 3.00 10.56
N TYR A 37 33.31 3.52 11.63
CA TYR A 37 33.33 4.94 11.98
C TYR A 37 34.54 5.36 12.83
N GLY A 38 35.52 4.47 13.05
CA GLY A 38 36.75 4.76 13.78
C GLY A 38 36.66 4.58 15.30
N VAL A 39 35.62 3.92 15.81
CA VAL A 39 35.57 3.55 17.24
C VAL A 39 36.54 2.39 17.50
N ASP A 40 37.47 2.60 18.42
CA ASP A 40 38.51 1.63 18.82
C ASP A 40 38.38 1.16 20.28
N GLY A 41 37.35 1.63 20.99
CA GLY A 41 37.09 1.31 22.40
C GLY A 41 37.62 2.34 23.38
N THR A 42 38.44 3.30 22.95
CA THR A 42 38.90 4.41 23.80
C THR A 42 37.76 5.40 24.09
N PRO A 43 37.73 6.06 25.26
CA PRO A 43 36.73 7.10 25.55
C PRO A 43 36.70 8.21 24.49
N CYS A 44 37.86 8.63 23.98
CA CYS A 44 37.97 9.68 22.97
C CYS A 44 37.36 9.29 21.62
N SER A 45 37.59 8.06 21.12
CA SER A 45 37.00 7.63 19.86
C SER A 45 35.47 7.49 19.97
N ILE A 46 34.99 7.00 21.11
CA ILE A 46 33.56 6.89 21.43
C ILE A 46 32.90 8.28 21.51
N LEU A 47 33.49 9.23 22.23
CA LEU A 47 32.98 10.60 22.32
C LEU A 47 32.99 11.31 20.97
N THR A 48 34.03 11.08 20.15
CA THR A 48 34.10 11.62 18.79
C THR A 48 32.98 11.07 17.92
N TYR A 49 32.71 9.76 18.01
CA TYR A 49 31.60 9.13 17.31
C TYR A 49 30.24 9.68 17.77
N LEU A 50 29.98 9.68 19.07
CA LEU A 50 28.69 10.13 19.61
C LEU A 50 28.42 11.62 19.38
N SER A 51 29.47 12.44 19.26
CA SER A 51 29.32 13.88 18.96
C SER A 51 29.16 14.18 17.46
N LYS A 52 29.99 13.59 16.60
CA LYS A 52 30.01 13.93 15.16
C LYS A 52 29.05 13.10 14.33
N ILE A 53 28.80 11.87 14.75
CA ILE A 53 27.94 10.92 14.05
C ILE A 53 26.57 10.98 14.71
N GLU A 54 26.38 10.46 15.92
CA GLU A 54 25.01 10.29 16.45
C GLU A 54 24.36 11.54 17.10
N ASP A 55 25.09 12.64 17.32
CA ASP A 55 24.63 13.85 18.07
C ASP A 55 24.07 13.54 19.47
N PHE A 56 24.65 12.55 20.17
CA PHE A 56 24.34 12.25 21.58
C PHE A 56 25.32 12.86 22.58
N CYS A 57 26.44 13.41 22.12
CA CYS A 57 27.42 14.10 22.96
C CYS A 57 27.78 15.47 22.37
N PRO A 58 28.22 16.44 23.19
CA PRO A 58 28.64 17.75 22.71
C PRO A 58 29.90 17.65 21.83
N PRO A 59 30.09 18.55 20.86
CA PRO A 59 31.27 18.56 20.00
C PRO A 59 32.56 18.90 20.78
N PRO A 60 33.73 18.33 20.42
CA PRO A 60 34.99 18.62 21.10
C PRO A 60 35.40 20.09 20.96
N HIS A 61 35.80 20.70 22.09
CA HIS A 61 36.47 22.00 22.22
C HIS A 61 35.93 23.15 21.35
N GLY A 62 34.73 23.65 21.63
CA GLY A 62 34.22 24.92 21.06
C GLY A 62 33.91 24.89 19.56
N SER A 63 33.95 23.72 18.92
CA SER A 63 33.52 23.56 17.54
C SER A 63 32.02 23.84 17.42
N SER A 64 31.63 24.59 16.38
CA SER A 64 30.21 24.89 16.11
C SER A 64 29.42 23.60 15.91
N ARG A 65 28.17 23.57 16.40
CA ARG A 65 27.25 22.44 16.26
C ARG A 65 27.00 22.15 14.79
N LEU A 66 27.65 21.12 14.25
CA LEU A 66 27.40 20.64 12.89
C LEU A 66 26.26 19.64 12.94
N ALA A 67 25.24 19.84 12.11
CA ALA A 67 24.20 18.83 11.94
C ALA A 67 24.83 17.51 11.45
N PRO A 68 24.33 16.34 11.87
CA PRO A 68 24.82 15.05 11.40
C PRO A 68 24.95 15.01 9.86
N PRO A 69 25.97 14.32 9.31
CA PRO A 69 26.22 14.32 7.86
C PRO A 69 25.01 13.95 7.00
N TRP A 70 24.15 13.05 7.48
CA TRP A 70 22.93 12.62 6.79
C TRP A 70 21.74 13.58 6.96
N HIS A 71 21.86 14.67 7.71
CA HIS A 71 20.84 15.73 7.76
C HIS A 71 21.05 16.79 6.66
N GLN A 72 22.19 16.78 5.98
CA GLN A 72 22.46 17.73 4.92
C GLN A 72 21.47 17.54 3.76
N GLN A 73 20.96 18.64 3.19
CA GLN A 73 20.10 18.54 2.02
C GLN A 73 20.93 18.20 0.78
N PRO A 74 20.57 17.15 0.02
CA PRO A 74 21.20 16.91 -1.27
C PRO A 74 20.91 18.08 -2.22
N PRO A 75 21.74 18.30 -3.26
CA PRO A 75 21.54 19.36 -4.24
C PRO A 75 20.12 19.33 -4.81
N SER A 76 19.46 20.48 -4.82
CA SER A 76 18.11 20.61 -5.40
C SER A 76 18.21 20.55 -6.92
N TYR A 77 17.59 19.54 -7.52
CA TYR A 77 17.41 19.49 -8.97
C TYR A 77 16.30 20.45 -9.38
N THR A 78 16.60 21.31 -10.36
CA THR A 78 15.66 22.29 -10.94
C THR A 78 14.91 21.75 -12.16
N GLU A 79 15.22 20.51 -12.58
CA GLU A 79 14.60 19.89 -13.74
C GLU A 79 13.11 19.59 -13.51
N LYS A 80 12.28 19.98 -14.48
CA LYS A 80 10.86 19.61 -14.53
C LYS A 80 10.71 18.17 -15.04
N SER A 81 9.68 17.50 -14.54
CA SER A 81 9.28 16.19 -15.09
C SER A 81 8.58 16.39 -16.43
N GLU A 82 8.90 15.55 -17.41
CA GLU A 82 8.23 15.56 -18.71
C GLU A 82 7.74 14.16 -19.03
N ILE A 83 6.54 14.06 -19.61
CA ILE A 83 5.99 12.80 -20.07
C ILE A 83 6.97 12.13 -21.05
N ARG A 84 7.40 10.92 -20.72
CA ARG A 84 8.27 10.11 -21.58
C ARG A 84 7.43 9.35 -22.60
N THR A 85 7.96 9.27 -23.82
CA THR A 85 7.36 8.52 -24.94
C THR A 85 7.92 7.11 -25.08
N ASN A 86 8.77 6.67 -24.14
CA ASN A 86 9.33 5.34 -24.12
C ASN A 86 9.67 4.92 -22.68
N LEU A 87 9.81 3.60 -22.47
CA LEU A 87 10.15 2.97 -21.20
C LEU A 87 11.61 2.49 -21.15
N ARG A 88 12.47 2.95 -22.07
CA ARG A 88 13.87 2.53 -22.16
C ARG A 88 14.65 2.69 -20.85
N PRO A 89 14.55 3.83 -20.12
CA PRO A 89 15.26 3.99 -18.85
C PRO A 89 14.90 2.92 -17.82
N LEU A 90 13.63 2.50 -17.79
CA LEU A 90 13.17 1.43 -16.90
C LEU A 90 13.74 0.07 -17.31
N TYR A 91 13.81 -0.24 -18.61
CA TYR A 91 14.41 -1.49 -19.07
C TYR A 91 15.91 -1.57 -18.77
N GLU A 92 16.63 -0.45 -18.89
CA GLU A 92 18.05 -0.36 -18.56
C GLU A 92 18.28 -0.59 -17.06
N ASP A 93 17.48 0.04 -16.20
CA ASP A 93 17.55 -0.15 -14.75
C ASP A 93 17.22 -1.61 -14.34
N LEU A 94 16.14 -2.17 -14.90
CA LEU A 94 15.77 -3.57 -14.69
C LEU A 94 16.78 -4.56 -15.31
N GLY A 95 17.56 -4.16 -16.32
CA GLY A 95 18.55 -4.99 -17.00
C GLY A 95 19.67 -5.47 -16.10
N ASN A 96 19.91 -4.77 -14.98
CA ASN A 96 20.98 -5.06 -14.03
C ASN A 96 20.69 -6.27 -13.11
N SER A 97 19.53 -6.93 -13.25
CA SER A 97 19.12 -8.07 -12.41
C SER A 97 18.41 -9.16 -13.23
N SER A 98 18.74 -10.42 -12.94
CA SER A 98 18.16 -11.62 -13.55
C SER A 98 17.27 -12.41 -12.57
N SER A 99 16.58 -11.71 -11.66
CA SER A 99 15.68 -12.36 -10.69
C SER A 99 14.29 -12.64 -11.31
N PRO A 100 13.60 -13.73 -10.91
CA PRO A 100 12.24 -14.02 -11.40
C PRO A 100 11.23 -12.87 -11.20
N THR A 101 11.41 -12.10 -10.13
CA THR A 101 10.65 -10.87 -9.84
C THR A 101 10.85 -9.82 -10.92
N VAL A 102 12.11 -9.54 -11.27
CA VAL A 102 12.47 -8.57 -12.30
C VAL A 102 12.03 -9.06 -13.68
N ASP A 103 12.14 -10.36 -13.95
CA ASP A 103 11.67 -10.93 -15.21
C ASP A 103 10.16 -10.80 -15.37
N PHE A 104 9.38 -11.04 -14.30
CA PHE A 104 7.93 -10.81 -14.30
C PHE A 104 7.60 -9.34 -14.59
N ILE A 105 8.22 -8.42 -13.85
CA ILE A 105 8.00 -6.98 -14.03
C ILE A 105 8.37 -6.56 -15.45
N ARG A 106 9.57 -6.92 -15.93
CA ARG A 106 10.04 -6.60 -17.27
C ARG A 106 9.10 -7.14 -18.35
N SER A 107 8.66 -8.40 -18.22
CA SER A 107 7.72 -9.04 -19.15
C SER A 107 6.39 -8.29 -19.22
N ARG A 108 5.82 -7.93 -18.06
CA ARG A 108 4.55 -7.20 -17.99
C ARG A 108 4.66 -5.80 -18.54
N VAL A 109 5.67 -5.04 -18.12
CA VAL A 109 5.92 -3.68 -18.62
C VAL A 109 6.10 -3.68 -20.13
N LYS A 110 6.86 -4.65 -20.68
CA LYS A 110 7.05 -4.78 -22.13
C LYS A 110 5.73 -4.99 -22.87
N ARG A 111 4.90 -5.93 -22.39
CA ARG A 111 3.58 -6.23 -22.97
C ARG A 111 2.64 -5.03 -22.96
N MET A 112 2.67 -4.23 -21.91
CA MET A 112 1.77 -3.07 -21.75
C MET A 112 2.36 -1.75 -22.26
N SER A 113 3.57 -1.77 -22.83
CA SER A 113 4.35 -0.57 -23.14
C SER A 113 3.62 0.43 -24.05
N VAL A 114 2.99 -0.05 -25.13
CA VAL A 114 2.23 0.79 -26.07
C VAL A 114 1.12 1.56 -25.36
N ARG A 115 0.37 0.90 -24.47
CA ARG A 115 -0.75 1.51 -23.74
C ARG A 115 -0.27 2.55 -22.74
N TRP A 116 0.79 2.26 -22.00
CA TRP A 116 1.41 3.21 -21.09
C TRP A 116 1.87 4.48 -21.81
N ILE A 117 2.52 4.33 -22.97
CA ILE A 117 2.96 5.46 -23.79
C ILE A 117 1.76 6.27 -24.31
N GLN A 118 0.74 5.61 -24.85
CA GLN A 118 -0.46 6.28 -25.34
C GLN A 118 -1.22 7.02 -24.24
N ALA A 119 -1.36 6.42 -23.05
CA ALA A 119 -1.98 7.07 -21.90
C ALA A 119 -1.18 8.29 -21.44
N GLY A 120 0.15 8.20 -21.40
CA GLY A 120 1.02 9.34 -21.13
C GLY A 120 0.84 10.47 -22.15
N LEU A 121 0.77 10.15 -23.45
CA LEU A 121 0.53 11.13 -24.50
C LEU A 121 -0.83 11.82 -24.37
N ARG A 122 -1.89 11.08 -24.05
CA ARG A 122 -3.21 11.67 -23.76
C ARG A 122 -3.19 12.58 -22.54
N MET A 123 -2.50 12.17 -21.48
CA MET A 123 -2.33 12.99 -20.27
C MET A 123 -1.59 14.30 -20.60
N LYS A 124 -0.54 14.24 -21.43
CA LYS A 124 0.21 15.43 -21.88
C LYS A 124 -0.68 16.45 -22.60
N GLN A 125 -1.72 16.00 -23.31
CA GLN A 125 -2.67 16.89 -24.00
C GLN A 125 -3.65 17.57 -23.02
N LYS A 126 -3.96 16.93 -21.88
CA LYS A 126 -4.90 17.44 -20.88
C LYS A 126 -4.25 18.40 -19.89
N VAL A 127 -2.96 18.19 -19.59
CA VAL A 127 -2.21 18.97 -18.60
C VAL A 127 -1.38 20.03 -19.33
N ASN A 128 -1.89 21.26 -19.40
CA ASN A 128 -1.26 22.40 -20.10
C ASN A 128 0.14 22.76 -19.56
N ASN A 129 0.44 22.44 -18.30
CA ASN A 129 1.77 22.56 -17.72
C ASN A 129 1.99 21.50 -16.64
N MET A 130 2.85 20.52 -16.90
CA MET A 130 3.37 19.60 -15.88
C MET A 130 4.42 20.36 -15.05
N ASP A 131 3.98 21.22 -14.13
CA ASP A 131 4.89 21.98 -13.24
C ASP A 131 5.46 21.14 -12.09
N SER A 132 5.41 19.81 -12.20
CA SER A 132 5.97 18.89 -11.22
C SER A 132 7.49 18.78 -11.37
N LYS A 133 8.16 18.77 -10.21
CA LYS A 133 9.61 18.54 -10.12
C LYS A 133 9.94 17.11 -10.54
N ARG A 134 11.02 16.93 -11.31
CA ARG A 134 11.56 15.60 -11.59
C ARG A 134 12.14 15.00 -10.32
N MET A 135 11.47 13.98 -9.79
CA MET A 135 11.90 13.26 -8.58
C MET A 135 12.85 12.10 -8.89
N ARG A 136 13.80 11.87 -7.99
CA ARG A 136 14.57 10.61 -7.89
C ARG A 136 13.81 9.65 -6.98
N VAL A 137 13.38 8.53 -7.54
CA VAL A 137 12.50 7.58 -6.87
C VAL A 137 13.22 6.25 -6.73
N HIS A 138 13.25 5.70 -5.51
CA HIS A 138 13.69 4.33 -5.29
C HIS A 138 12.49 3.40 -5.14
N SER A 139 12.46 2.30 -5.89
CA SER A 139 11.49 1.22 -5.69
C SER A 139 12.22 -0.02 -5.18
N PHE A 140 11.90 -0.46 -3.96
CA PHE A 140 12.54 -1.60 -3.34
C PHE A 140 11.55 -2.68 -2.95
N LYS A 141 11.65 -3.84 -3.61
CA LYS A 141 10.87 -5.05 -3.32
C LYS A 141 11.79 -6.20 -2.98
N PHE A 142 11.91 -6.54 -1.69
CA PHE A 142 12.64 -7.73 -1.28
C PHE A 142 11.85 -9.00 -1.65
N TYR A 143 12.50 -9.98 -2.28
CA TYR A 143 11.81 -11.19 -2.72
C TYR A 143 12.68 -12.46 -2.58
N GLN A 144 12.08 -13.54 -2.09
CA GLN A 144 12.73 -14.84 -1.95
C GLN A 144 12.48 -15.73 -3.20
N LYS A 145 13.56 -16.26 -3.80
CA LYS A 145 13.62 -16.86 -5.14
C LYS A 145 12.60 -17.97 -5.49
N THR A 146 11.95 -18.63 -4.53
CA THR A 146 11.19 -19.88 -4.75
C THR A 146 9.71 -19.71 -5.10
N MET A 147 9.12 -18.53 -4.90
CA MET A 147 7.66 -18.38 -4.94
C MET A 147 7.04 -18.05 -6.32
N VAL A 148 7.76 -17.36 -7.23
CA VAL A 148 7.18 -16.97 -8.55
C VAL A 148 6.91 -18.20 -9.43
N LYS A 149 7.85 -19.15 -9.48
CA LYS A 149 7.78 -20.34 -10.34
C LYS A 149 6.71 -21.36 -9.93
N ARG A 150 6.07 -21.19 -8.77
CA ARG A 150 5.08 -22.13 -8.19
C ARG A 150 3.67 -21.54 -8.08
N GLY A 151 3.35 -20.49 -8.85
CA GLY A 151 2.05 -19.83 -8.75
C GLY A 151 1.89 -19.03 -7.43
N GLY A 152 2.97 -18.34 -7.02
CA GLY A 152 2.96 -17.44 -5.87
C GLY A 152 1.95 -16.29 -5.99
N PRO A 153 1.80 -15.46 -4.95
CA PRO A 153 0.92 -14.29 -4.99
C PRO A 153 1.50 -13.25 -5.96
N LEU A 154 1.09 -13.32 -7.23
CA LEU A 154 1.56 -12.42 -8.29
C LEU A 154 0.93 -11.02 -8.24
N GLY A 155 -0.11 -10.82 -7.41
CA GLY A 155 -0.82 -9.54 -7.33
C GLY A 155 0.06 -8.37 -6.92
N GLU A 156 0.95 -8.55 -5.94
CA GLU A 156 1.90 -7.52 -5.54
C GLU A 156 2.85 -7.16 -6.69
N LEU A 157 3.32 -8.16 -7.46
CA LEU A 157 4.23 -7.92 -8.58
C LEU A 157 3.57 -7.15 -9.73
N VAL A 158 2.26 -7.31 -9.91
CA VAL A 158 1.46 -6.49 -10.83
C VAL A 158 1.50 -5.02 -10.40
N GLN A 159 1.19 -4.73 -9.13
CA GLN A 159 1.25 -3.36 -8.59
C GLN A 159 2.66 -2.75 -8.71
N TRP A 160 3.72 -3.52 -8.41
CA TRP A 160 5.11 -3.07 -8.57
C TRP A 160 5.48 -2.75 -10.02
N ALA A 161 5.05 -3.59 -10.97
CA ALA A 161 5.32 -3.37 -12.39
C ALA A 161 4.63 -2.10 -12.90
N ASP A 162 3.36 -1.93 -12.54
CA ASP A 162 2.52 -0.84 -13.04
C ASP A 162 2.94 0.49 -12.41
N LEU A 163 3.30 0.52 -11.12
CA LEU A 163 3.91 1.69 -10.47
C LEU A 163 5.23 2.10 -11.14
N SER A 164 6.09 1.13 -11.46
CA SER A 164 7.39 1.40 -12.09
C SER A 164 7.23 1.99 -13.49
N ALA A 165 6.30 1.44 -14.28
CA ALA A 165 5.96 1.98 -15.60
C ALA A 165 5.37 3.39 -15.48
N CYS A 166 4.40 3.58 -14.58
CA CYS A 166 3.74 4.86 -14.33
C CYS A 166 4.72 5.97 -13.99
N LEU A 167 5.58 5.77 -12.97
CA LEU A 167 6.60 6.75 -12.57
C LEU A 167 7.58 7.09 -13.69
N THR A 168 7.92 6.08 -14.51
CA THR A 168 8.82 6.27 -15.67
C THR A 168 8.15 7.13 -16.74
N ILE A 169 6.89 6.84 -17.09
CA ILE A 169 6.11 7.63 -18.06
C ILE A 169 5.91 9.06 -17.58
N LEU A 170 5.66 9.27 -16.28
CA LEU A 170 5.56 10.60 -15.67
C LEU A 170 6.86 11.41 -15.70
N GLY A 171 7.99 10.80 -16.08
CA GLY A 171 9.27 11.50 -16.26
C GLY A 171 10.19 11.47 -15.05
N HIS A 172 9.90 10.65 -14.03
CA HIS A 172 10.75 10.53 -12.85
C HIS A 172 11.93 9.58 -13.06
N ASN A 173 13.00 9.77 -12.29
CA ASN A 173 14.20 8.93 -12.37
C ASN A 173 14.06 7.78 -11.37
N LEU A 174 13.67 6.60 -11.88
CA LEU A 174 13.47 5.41 -11.07
C LEU A 174 14.77 4.61 -10.93
N THR A 175 15.03 4.10 -9.73
CA THR A 175 16.01 3.04 -9.49
C THR A 175 15.33 1.89 -8.76
N PHE A 176 15.36 0.69 -9.33
CA PHE A 176 14.68 -0.49 -8.84
C PHE A 176 15.67 -1.47 -8.19
N SER A 177 15.38 -1.90 -6.96
CA SER A 177 16.20 -2.91 -6.27
C SER A 177 15.36 -4.07 -5.74
N THR A 178 15.97 -5.27 -5.72
CA THR A 178 15.33 -6.50 -5.25
C THR A 178 16.14 -7.28 -4.21
N SER A 179 17.34 -6.81 -3.91
CA SER A 179 18.25 -7.47 -2.97
C SER A 179 18.82 -6.49 -1.98
N ARG A 180 19.16 -6.97 -0.77
CA ARG A 180 19.83 -6.17 0.25
C ARG A 180 21.14 -5.57 -0.26
N GLN A 181 21.93 -6.35 -1.00
CA GLN A 181 23.19 -5.87 -1.56
C GLN A 181 22.98 -4.70 -2.52
N HIS A 182 21.96 -4.78 -3.38
CA HIS A 182 21.63 -3.68 -4.29
C HIS A 182 21.10 -2.47 -3.52
N LEU A 183 20.23 -2.70 -2.53
CA LEU A 183 19.74 -1.67 -1.61
C LEU A 183 20.89 -0.90 -0.95
N HIS A 184 21.84 -1.60 -0.33
CA HIS A 184 23.01 -1.00 0.31
C HIS A 184 23.85 -0.19 -0.69
N ARG A 185 24.09 -0.71 -1.90
CA ARG A 185 24.84 0.00 -2.95
C ARG A 185 24.14 1.27 -3.44
N VAL A 186 22.82 1.24 -3.57
CA VAL A 186 22.01 2.30 -4.18
C VAL A 186 21.63 3.38 -3.19
N LEU A 187 21.06 3.00 -2.04
CA LEU A 187 20.61 3.96 -1.03
C LEU A 187 21.77 4.62 -0.32
N VAL A 188 22.88 3.89 -0.16
CA VAL A 188 23.97 4.32 0.70
C VAL A 188 25.29 3.94 0.08
N LYS A 189 25.76 4.72 -0.91
CA LYS A 189 27.20 4.76 -1.21
C LYS A 189 27.93 5.14 0.08
N GLY A 190 28.42 4.13 0.81
CA GLY A 190 28.98 4.27 2.17
C GLY A 190 28.08 3.78 3.33
N ALA A 191 27.12 2.86 3.12
CA ALA A 191 26.43 2.24 4.26
C ALA A 191 27.48 1.57 5.16
N PRO A 192 27.44 1.82 6.48
CA PRO A 192 28.31 1.10 7.37
C PRO A 192 27.98 -0.41 7.30
N PRO A 193 29.00 -1.29 7.39
CA PRO A 193 28.76 -2.72 7.50
C PRO A 193 27.99 -3.03 8.78
N GLY A 194 27.34 -4.20 8.84
CA GLY A 194 26.77 -4.72 10.07
C GLY A 194 25.24 -4.75 10.13
N ARG A 195 24.67 -4.51 11.31
CA ARG A 195 23.26 -4.82 11.63
C ARG A 195 22.37 -3.58 11.78
N GLY A 196 22.88 -2.39 11.47
CA GLY A 196 22.12 -1.14 11.52
C GLY A 196 22.23 -0.39 12.83
N SER A 197 23.24 -0.68 13.64
CA SER A 197 23.45 0.06 14.90
C SER A 197 23.91 1.49 14.64
N CYS A 198 24.58 1.74 13.51
CA CYS A 198 25.07 3.06 13.12
C CYS A 198 24.23 3.68 11.98
N PRO A 199 24.11 5.02 11.96
CA PRO A 199 23.44 5.75 10.88
C PRO A 199 24.21 5.73 9.55
N ILE A 200 23.56 6.15 8.46
CA ILE A 200 24.16 6.25 7.12
C ILE A 200 25.16 7.40 7.01
N GLN A 201 26.25 7.23 6.24
CA GLN A 201 27.29 8.26 6.13
C GLN A 201 26.87 9.54 5.38
N ARG A 202 25.92 9.43 4.46
CA ARG A 202 25.56 10.51 3.52
C ARG A 202 24.04 10.67 3.44
N PRO A 203 23.54 11.86 3.12
CA PRO A 203 22.12 12.06 2.93
C PRO A 203 21.54 11.16 1.84
N LEU A 204 20.30 10.70 2.03
CA LEU A 204 19.60 10.01 0.97
C LEU A 204 19.38 10.92 -0.21
N THR A 205 19.77 10.43 -1.38
CA THR A 205 19.61 11.10 -2.66
C THR A 205 18.20 10.91 -3.24
N PHE A 206 17.39 10.01 -2.70
CA PHE A 206 16.04 9.77 -3.20
C PHE A 206 15.04 10.72 -2.56
N ASP A 207 14.20 11.34 -3.39
CA ASP A 207 13.13 12.23 -2.96
C ASP A 207 11.93 11.41 -2.45
N LEU A 208 11.67 10.24 -3.06
CA LEU A 208 10.65 9.27 -2.65
C LEU A 208 11.21 7.85 -2.66
N ILE A 209 10.74 7.03 -1.72
CA ILE A 209 11.08 5.60 -1.64
C ILE A 209 9.79 4.80 -1.53
N TYR A 210 9.49 4.03 -2.56
CA TYR A 210 8.41 3.03 -2.55
C TYR A 210 8.99 1.71 -2.07
N THR A 211 8.36 1.11 -1.05
CA THR A 211 8.76 -0.19 -0.51
C THR A 211 7.55 -0.96 0.01
N ASP A 212 7.75 -2.17 0.53
CA ASP A 212 6.73 -2.92 1.27
C ASP A 212 7.17 -3.12 2.73
N TYR A 213 6.40 -3.85 3.54
CA TYR A 213 6.75 -4.14 4.94
C TYR A 213 8.13 -4.78 5.11
N HIS A 214 8.49 -5.72 4.23
CA HIS A 214 9.79 -6.40 4.30
C HIS A 214 10.94 -5.46 3.92
N GLY A 215 10.74 -4.68 2.87
CA GLY A 215 11.69 -3.68 2.45
C GLY A 215 11.85 -2.57 3.48
N LEU A 216 10.77 -2.15 4.14
CA LEU A 216 10.81 -1.19 5.24
C LEU A 216 11.65 -1.69 6.42
N ALA A 217 11.52 -2.96 6.81
CA ALA A 217 12.38 -3.58 7.83
C ALA A 217 13.86 -3.60 7.43
N HIS A 218 14.15 -3.83 6.14
CA HIS A 218 15.51 -3.74 5.62
C HIS A 218 16.04 -2.31 5.56
N LEU A 219 15.21 -1.32 5.23
CA LEU A 219 15.57 0.10 5.29
C LEU A 219 15.88 0.50 6.73
N HIS A 220 15.03 0.12 7.68
CA HIS A 220 15.24 0.36 9.10
C HIS A 220 16.58 -0.23 9.57
N GLY A 221 16.83 -1.51 9.27
CA GLY A 221 18.09 -2.16 9.60
C GLY A 221 19.31 -1.65 8.81
N ALA A 222 19.13 -0.92 7.71
CA ALA A 222 20.24 -0.33 6.96
C ALA A 222 20.51 1.14 7.35
N MET A 223 19.48 1.84 7.82
CA MET A 223 19.54 3.27 8.14
C MET A 223 19.79 3.55 9.63
N GLY A 224 19.45 2.60 10.51
CA GLY A 224 19.59 2.78 11.95
C GLY A 224 18.92 4.08 12.43
N LEU A 225 19.67 4.88 13.18
CA LEU A 225 19.21 6.18 13.71
C LEU A 225 18.80 7.20 12.65
N ALA A 226 19.24 7.04 11.39
CA ALA A 226 18.82 7.93 10.31
C ALA A 226 17.40 7.62 9.80
N PHE A 227 16.83 6.44 10.11
CA PHE A 227 15.54 6.02 9.58
C PHE A 227 14.39 7.01 9.87
N PRO A 228 14.18 7.49 11.13
CA PRO A 228 13.09 8.42 11.43
C PRO A 228 13.18 9.74 10.65
N HIS A 229 14.40 10.22 10.39
CA HIS A 229 14.62 11.44 9.60
C HIS A 229 14.04 11.35 8.18
N TYR A 230 13.99 10.13 7.61
CA TYR A 230 13.54 9.89 6.24
C TYR A 230 12.14 9.30 6.13
N GLN A 231 11.45 9.04 7.25
CA GLN A 231 10.13 8.39 7.28
C GLN A 231 9.12 9.07 6.35
N CYS A 232 9.13 10.40 6.25
CA CYS A 232 8.21 11.15 5.40
C CYS A 232 8.32 10.86 3.89
N ARG A 233 9.46 10.30 3.44
CA ARG A 233 9.73 9.97 2.03
C ARG A 233 9.19 8.59 1.64
N PHE A 234 8.78 7.77 2.61
CA PHE A 234 8.36 6.40 2.35
C PHE A 234 6.93 6.34 1.80
N ARG A 235 6.69 5.39 0.91
CA ARG A 235 5.38 4.98 0.40
C ARG A 235 5.33 3.45 0.47
N ILE A 236 4.42 2.91 1.28
CA ILE A 236 4.44 1.51 1.67
C ILE A 236 3.35 0.75 0.93
N LEU A 237 3.71 -0.06 -0.06
CA LEU A 237 2.78 -0.96 -0.73
C LEU A 237 2.31 -2.02 0.26
N ASP A 238 1.06 -1.89 0.67
CA ASP A 238 0.39 -2.71 1.66
C ASP A 238 -1.00 -3.06 1.13
N SER A 239 -1.09 -4.24 0.50
CA SER A 239 -2.26 -4.63 -0.28
C SER A 239 -3.57 -4.52 0.50
N PHE A 240 -3.58 -4.88 1.80
CA PHE A 240 -4.79 -4.95 2.63
C PHE A 240 -4.99 -3.75 3.54
N GLY A 241 -4.01 -2.85 3.61
CA GLY A 241 -4.06 -1.62 4.39
C GLY A 241 -3.72 -1.81 5.87
N THR A 242 -3.42 -0.67 6.49
CA THR A 242 -3.01 -0.53 7.88
C THR A 242 -3.85 0.57 8.53
N GLU A 243 -4.71 0.20 9.46
CA GLU A 243 -5.52 1.16 10.21
C GLU A 243 -4.68 1.86 11.30
N PRO A 244 -4.99 3.13 11.64
CA PRO A 244 -4.21 3.93 12.60
C PRO A 244 -3.97 3.26 13.96
N VAL A 245 -4.95 2.48 14.44
CA VAL A 245 -4.85 1.77 15.73
C VAL A 245 -3.72 0.73 15.78
N PHE A 246 -3.31 0.19 14.63
CA PHE A 246 -2.21 -0.77 14.52
C PHE A 246 -0.89 -0.12 14.11
N ASN A 247 -0.91 1.14 13.68
CA ASN A 247 0.29 1.86 13.24
C ASN A 247 1.12 2.40 14.42
N LEU A 248 0.47 2.77 15.52
CA LEU A 248 1.12 3.24 16.73
C LEU A 248 1.23 2.11 17.76
N ASP A 249 2.45 1.58 17.92
CA ASP A 249 2.72 0.37 18.69
C ASP A 249 2.26 0.43 20.16
N THR A 250 2.53 1.53 20.84
CA THR A 250 2.13 1.74 22.25
C THR A 250 0.61 1.79 22.40
N TYR A 251 -0.08 2.40 21.43
CA TYR A 251 -1.54 2.44 21.40
C TYR A 251 -2.13 1.07 21.14
N ALA A 252 -1.62 0.35 20.14
CA ALA A 252 -2.05 -0.99 19.79
C ALA A 252 -1.96 -1.93 21.00
N ARG A 253 -0.80 -1.98 21.65
CA ARG A 253 -0.55 -2.83 22.83
C ARG A 253 -1.46 -2.48 24.02
N SER A 254 -1.59 -1.19 24.34
CA SER A 254 -2.40 -0.74 25.49
C SER A 254 -3.91 -0.96 25.30
N HIS A 255 -4.38 -1.03 24.06
CA HIS A 255 -5.81 -1.23 23.74
C HIS A 255 -6.13 -2.64 23.24
N GLY A 256 -5.18 -3.58 23.34
CA GLY A 256 -5.40 -4.99 23.01
C GLY A 256 -5.46 -5.31 21.51
N TYR A 257 -5.07 -4.38 20.64
CA TYR A 257 -4.95 -4.63 19.21
C TYR A 257 -3.71 -5.50 18.93
N LYS A 258 -3.94 -6.73 18.48
CA LYS A 258 -2.88 -7.68 18.15
C LYS A 258 -2.58 -7.62 16.67
N THR A 259 -1.30 -7.51 16.32
CA THR A 259 -0.86 -7.54 14.92
C THR A 259 0.54 -8.13 14.78
N LEU A 260 0.79 -8.76 13.64
CA LEU A 260 2.11 -9.22 13.20
C LEU A 260 2.79 -8.22 12.26
N TRP A 261 2.06 -7.16 11.89
CA TRP A 261 2.45 -6.10 10.97
C TRP A 261 2.13 -4.74 11.64
N GLY A 262 2.20 -3.62 10.92
CA GLY A 262 2.01 -2.30 11.52
C GLY A 262 3.19 -1.82 12.38
N SER A 263 2.90 -1.01 13.40
CA SER A 263 3.85 -0.46 14.38
C SER A 263 5.01 0.37 13.79
N TRP A 264 4.79 1.08 12.66
CA TRP A 264 5.84 1.90 12.03
C TRP A 264 5.74 3.40 12.34
N ALA A 265 4.66 3.84 12.99
CA ALA A 265 4.41 5.25 13.29
C ALA A 265 4.53 6.18 12.06
N LEU A 266 4.13 5.69 10.89
CA LEU A 266 4.07 6.48 9.65
C LEU A 266 2.78 7.30 9.59
N GLN A 267 2.70 8.33 8.77
CA GLN A 267 1.41 8.92 8.44
C GLN A 267 0.56 7.85 7.73
N PRO A 268 -0.67 7.53 8.17
CA PRO A 268 -1.45 6.43 7.60
C PRO A 268 -1.67 6.50 6.08
N LEU A 269 -1.71 7.70 5.51
CA LEU A 269 -1.79 7.91 4.05
C LEU A 269 -0.51 7.48 3.29
N GLN A 270 0.60 7.18 3.97
CA GLN A 270 1.80 6.62 3.36
C GLN A 270 1.64 5.15 2.97
N TYR A 271 0.71 4.42 3.59
CA TYR A 271 0.35 3.07 3.17
C TYR A 271 -0.48 3.11 1.89
N MET A 272 -0.21 2.18 0.99
CA MET A 272 -0.69 2.17 -0.38
C MET A 272 -1.38 0.85 -0.71
N THR A 273 -2.70 0.88 -0.83
CA THR A 273 -3.53 -0.33 -0.94
C THR A 273 -3.73 -0.82 -2.37
N MET A 274 -4.07 -2.11 -2.49
CA MET A 274 -4.40 -2.75 -3.78
C MET A 274 -5.78 -2.32 -4.30
N PHE A 275 -6.72 -2.07 -3.39
CA PHE A 275 -8.07 -1.61 -3.66
C PHE A 275 -8.45 -0.49 -2.69
N PRO A 276 -9.42 0.37 -3.02
CA PRO A 276 -9.81 1.51 -2.18
C PRO A 276 -10.72 1.11 -1.00
N HIS A 277 -10.30 0.12 -0.21
CA HIS A 277 -11.07 -0.43 0.91
C HIS A 277 -10.70 0.14 2.29
N THR A 278 -9.59 0.89 2.38
CA THR A 278 -9.10 1.48 3.64
C THR A 278 -8.82 2.96 3.42
N PRO A 279 -9.79 3.86 3.64
CA PRO A 279 -9.63 5.30 3.36
C PRO A 279 -8.62 6.00 4.27
N ASP A 280 -8.22 5.37 5.38
CA ASP A 280 -7.07 5.80 6.19
C ASP A 280 -5.73 5.73 5.42
N ASN A 281 -5.70 4.99 4.31
CA ASN A 281 -4.54 4.77 3.47
C ASN A 281 -4.77 5.36 2.07
N SER A 282 -3.68 5.54 1.31
CA SER A 282 -3.78 5.94 -0.09
C SER A 282 -4.12 4.73 -0.96
N PHE A 283 -5.12 4.86 -1.83
CA PHE A 283 -5.35 3.82 -2.85
C PHE A 283 -4.30 3.93 -3.96
N LEU A 284 -3.47 2.90 -4.16
CA LEU A 284 -2.50 2.87 -5.26
C LEU A 284 -3.05 2.11 -6.47
N GLY A 285 -3.64 0.93 -6.24
CA GLY A 285 -4.20 0.11 -7.31
C GLY A 285 -3.17 -0.52 -8.22
N PHE A 286 -3.60 -0.85 -9.43
CA PHE A 286 -2.83 -1.42 -10.52
C PHE A 286 -3.56 -1.15 -11.85
N VAL A 287 -3.02 -1.62 -12.97
CA VAL A 287 -3.69 -1.53 -14.26
C VAL A 287 -4.22 -2.88 -14.69
N SER A 288 -5.48 -2.95 -15.09
CA SER A 288 -6.07 -4.16 -15.65
C SER A 288 -5.55 -4.41 -17.07
N ALA A 289 -5.54 -5.66 -17.51
CA ALA A 289 -5.28 -5.99 -18.90
C ALA A 289 -6.44 -5.48 -19.78
N GLU A 290 -6.33 -4.25 -20.29
CA GLU A 290 -7.29 -3.69 -21.26
C GLU A 290 -7.34 -4.54 -22.54
N GLU A 291 -8.37 -4.38 -23.38
CA GLU A 291 -8.42 -5.01 -24.72
C GLU A 291 -7.53 -4.27 -25.73
N ALA A 292 -7.07 -5.00 -26.76
CA ALA A 292 -6.44 -4.43 -27.95
C ALA A 292 -7.14 -4.87 -29.25
N ASP A 293 -8.09 -5.81 -29.21
CA ASP A 293 -8.81 -6.26 -30.40
C ASP A 293 -10.18 -6.82 -30.05
N ASN A 294 -11.18 -6.45 -30.86
CA ASN A 294 -12.53 -7.03 -30.92
C ASN A 294 -12.44 -8.44 -31.52
N ASP A 295 -11.95 -9.42 -30.77
CA ASP A 295 -12.10 -10.82 -31.18
C ASP A 295 -13.53 -11.28 -30.82
N SER A 296 -14.41 -11.26 -31.82
CA SER A 296 -15.85 -11.50 -31.71
C SER A 296 -16.22 -12.97 -31.42
N ASN A 297 -15.24 -13.87 -31.35
CA ASN A 297 -15.45 -15.30 -31.11
C ASN A 297 -15.36 -15.69 -29.61
N ARG A 298 -16.21 -15.06 -28.76
CA ARG A 298 -16.40 -15.53 -27.38
C ARG A 298 -17.19 -16.83 -27.36
N GLU A 299 -16.67 -17.82 -26.64
CA GLU A 299 -17.38 -19.08 -26.46
C GLU A 299 -18.32 -18.97 -25.27
N LYS A 300 -19.63 -18.87 -25.56
CA LYS A 300 -20.67 -18.66 -24.54
C LYS A 300 -20.76 -19.79 -23.49
N ARG A 301 -20.00 -20.90 -23.65
CA ARG A 301 -20.07 -22.10 -22.80
C ARG A 301 -18.82 -22.38 -21.95
N ILE A 302 -17.81 -21.51 -21.90
CA ILE A 302 -16.61 -21.73 -21.08
C ILE A 302 -16.72 -21.01 -19.73
N ALA A 303 -16.41 -21.73 -18.65
CA ALA A 303 -16.16 -21.18 -17.32
C ALA A 303 -14.70 -21.43 -16.91
N VAL A 304 -14.05 -20.47 -16.25
CA VAL A 304 -12.68 -20.61 -15.73
C VAL A 304 -12.68 -20.41 -14.22
N VAL A 305 -12.17 -21.39 -13.48
CA VAL A 305 -12.09 -21.37 -12.02
C VAL A 305 -10.94 -20.48 -11.54
N TYR A 306 -11.24 -19.58 -10.60
CA TYR A 306 -10.28 -18.73 -9.94
C TYR A 306 -9.63 -19.44 -8.75
N GLY A 307 -8.40 -19.93 -8.96
CA GLY A 307 -7.60 -20.53 -7.89
C GLY A 307 -6.45 -21.34 -8.45
N ASN A 308 -5.23 -20.81 -8.38
CA ASN A 308 -4.05 -21.47 -8.94
C ASN A 308 -3.38 -22.49 -7.99
N ARG A 309 -3.93 -22.71 -6.79
CA ARG A 309 -3.41 -23.63 -5.78
C ARG A 309 -4.40 -24.75 -5.49
N SER A 310 -3.89 -25.96 -5.36
CA SER A 310 -4.67 -27.17 -5.11
C SER A 310 -5.60 -27.08 -3.89
N HIS A 311 -5.18 -26.44 -2.81
CA HIS A 311 -6.00 -26.27 -1.61
C HIS A 311 -7.24 -25.40 -1.80
N VAL A 312 -7.25 -24.51 -2.80
CA VAL A 312 -8.40 -23.63 -3.10
C VAL A 312 -9.54 -24.42 -3.73
N VAL A 313 -9.19 -25.40 -4.57
CA VAL A 313 -10.14 -26.24 -5.30
C VAL A 313 -10.52 -27.50 -4.49
N ARG A 314 -9.68 -27.88 -3.51
CA ARG A 314 -9.91 -29.07 -2.68
C ARG A 314 -11.23 -28.97 -1.93
N GLY A 315 -12.07 -30.00 -2.05
CA GLY A 315 -13.36 -30.08 -1.36
C GLY A 315 -14.49 -29.25 -2.00
N LYS A 316 -14.21 -28.54 -3.11
CA LYS A 316 -15.17 -27.68 -3.81
C LYS A 316 -15.90 -28.36 -4.96
N SER A 317 -15.84 -29.69 -5.05
CA SER A 317 -16.47 -30.46 -6.14
C SER A 317 -17.98 -30.24 -6.24
N LYS A 318 -18.68 -30.08 -5.12
CA LYS A 318 -20.14 -29.81 -5.11
C LYS A 318 -20.44 -28.40 -5.64
N ASP A 319 -19.69 -27.41 -5.18
CA ASP A 319 -19.85 -25.99 -5.53
C ASP A 319 -19.58 -25.78 -7.03
N VAL A 320 -18.49 -26.37 -7.55
CA VAL A 320 -18.10 -26.24 -8.97
C VAL A 320 -18.88 -27.18 -9.88
N GLY A 321 -19.30 -28.36 -9.38
CA GLY A 321 -20.02 -29.36 -10.18
C GLY A 321 -21.31 -28.80 -10.80
N LEU A 322 -22.01 -27.93 -10.08
CA LEU A 322 -23.18 -27.20 -10.60
C LEU A 322 -22.88 -26.33 -11.82
N ILE A 323 -21.71 -25.70 -11.83
CA ILE A 323 -21.28 -24.86 -12.93
C ILE A 323 -20.87 -25.74 -14.11
N SER A 324 -20.23 -26.87 -13.82
CA SER A 324 -19.85 -27.87 -14.82
C SER A 324 -21.03 -28.63 -15.45
N GLU A 325 -22.20 -28.64 -14.80
CA GLU A 325 -23.47 -29.13 -15.40
C GLU A 325 -23.90 -28.24 -16.59
N GLU A 326 -23.56 -26.95 -16.58
CA GLU A 326 -24.03 -25.95 -17.56
C GLU A 326 -22.92 -25.45 -18.50
N LEU A 327 -21.64 -25.49 -18.08
CA LEU A 327 -20.49 -24.90 -18.78
C LEU A 327 -19.25 -25.81 -18.79
N GLU A 328 -18.50 -25.83 -19.90
CA GLU A 328 -17.16 -26.45 -19.94
C GLU A 328 -16.27 -25.71 -18.94
N THR A 329 -15.82 -26.41 -17.90
CA THR A 329 -15.13 -25.80 -16.77
C THR A 329 -13.63 -26.05 -16.85
N HIS A 330 -12.86 -24.96 -16.86
CA HIS A 330 -11.41 -24.94 -16.97
C HIS A 330 -10.77 -24.47 -15.65
N GLY A 331 -9.51 -24.86 -15.42
CA GLY A 331 -8.73 -24.39 -14.29
C GLY A 331 -7.24 -24.25 -14.61
N THR A 332 -6.53 -23.45 -13.82
CA THR A 332 -5.07 -23.22 -13.93
C THR A 332 -4.34 -23.58 -12.64
N VAL A 333 -4.65 -24.77 -12.12
CA VAL A 333 -4.22 -25.22 -10.79
C VAL A 333 -2.83 -25.84 -10.87
N CYS A 334 -1.90 -25.33 -10.06
CA CYS A 334 -0.59 -25.93 -9.89
C CYS A 334 -0.70 -27.28 -9.16
N GLN A 335 -0.19 -28.34 -9.79
CA GLN A 335 -0.10 -29.68 -9.21
C GLN A 335 1.37 -30.10 -9.12
N PRO A 336 1.91 -30.32 -7.90
CA PRO A 336 3.25 -30.86 -7.74
C PRO A 336 3.33 -32.29 -8.31
N PRO A 337 4.45 -32.68 -8.95
CA PRO A 337 4.66 -34.05 -9.39
C PRO A 337 4.51 -35.05 -8.22
N GLY A 338 3.94 -36.23 -8.48
CA GLY A 338 3.83 -37.33 -7.51
C GLY A 338 2.72 -37.23 -6.46
N HIS A 339 1.82 -36.25 -6.56
CA HIS A 339 0.65 -36.14 -5.67
C HIS A 339 -0.64 -36.51 -6.41
N SER A 340 -1.60 -37.13 -5.70
CA SER A 340 -2.92 -37.42 -6.26
C SER A 340 -3.65 -36.12 -6.66
N SER A 341 -4.33 -36.12 -7.81
CA SER A 341 -5.06 -34.94 -8.28
C SER A 341 -6.17 -34.58 -7.29
N THR A 342 -6.09 -33.40 -6.68
CA THR A 342 -7.16 -32.82 -5.86
C THR A 342 -8.15 -32.01 -6.70
N VAL A 343 -7.91 -31.90 -8.00
CA VAL A 343 -8.78 -31.19 -8.95
C VAL A 343 -9.82 -32.19 -9.44
N PRO A 344 -11.13 -31.88 -9.32
CA PRO A 344 -12.19 -32.73 -9.84
C PRO A 344 -11.99 -33.07 -11.33
N SER A 345 -12.26 -34.31 -11.71
CA SER A 345 -11.99 -34.83 -13.07
C SER A 345 -12.75 -34.12 -14.18
N PHE A 346 -13.90 -33.52 -13.86
CA PHE A 346 -14.69 -32.72 -14.81
C PHE A 346 -14.09 -31.33 -15.08
N ILE A 347 -13.07 -30.90 -14.33
CA ILE A 347 -12.36 -29.64 -14.59
C ILE A 347 -11.18 -29.92 -15.53
N ARG A 348 -11.18 -29.27 -16.69
CA ARG A 348 -10.05 -29.28 -17.61
C ARG A 348 -8.92 -28.41 -17.07
N ASN A 349 -7.98 -29.03 -16.36
CA ASN A 349 -6.84 -28.33 -15.76
C ASN A 349 -5.72 -28.09 -16.79
N HIS A 350 -5.33 -26.83 -16.98
CA HIS A 350 -4.24 -26.41 -17.87
C HIS A 350 -2.90 -26.26 -17.14
N GLY A 351 -2.87 -26.47 -15.83
CA GLY A 351 -1.71 -26.17 -15.00
C GLY A 351 -1.43 -24.67 -14.92
N LEU A 352 -0.20 -24.30 -14.54
CA LEU A 352 0.20 -22.90 -14.55
C LEU A 352 0.48 -22.45 -15.98
N LEU A 353 -0.35 -21.54 -16.48
CA LEU A 353 -0.19 -20.95 -17.80
C LEU A 353 0.71 -19.71 -17.76
N PRO A 354 1.51 -19.47 -18.81
CA PRO A 354 2.07 -18.14 -19.08
C PRO A 354 0.95 -17.09 -19.18
N GLN A 355 1.25 -15.84 -18.86
CA GLN A 355 0.23 -14.78 -18.82
C GLN A 355 -0.55 -14.64 -20.13
N GLU A 356 0.12 -14.70 -21.29
CA GLU A 356 -0.57 -14.56 -22.59
C GLU A 356 -1.56 -15.69 -22.87
N ASP A 357 -1.20 -16.92 -22.52
CA ASP A 357 -2.09 -18.07 -22.70
C ASP A 357 -3.24 -18.03 -21.70
N PHE A 358 -3.00 -17.54 -20.48
CA PHE A 358 -4.07 -17.25 -19.52
C PHE A 358 -5.04 -16.19 -20.06
N LEU A 359 -4.52 -15.06 -20.58
CA LEU A 359 -5.36 -14.02 -21.18
C LEU A 359 -6.14 -14.54 -22.40
N ARG A 360 -5.53 -15.40 -23.23
CA ARG A 360 -6.22 -16.05 -24.37
C ARG A 360 -7.35 -16.96 -23.91
N LEU A 361 -7.16 -17.73 -22.84
CA LEU A 361 -8.21 -18.54 -22.23
C LEU A 361 -9.34 -17.65 -21.69
N MET A 362 -9.00 -16.58 -20.98
CA MET A 362 -9.96 -15.63 -20.41
C MET A 362 -10.80 -14.94 -21.48
N ARG A 363 -10.20 -14.50 -22.59
CA ARG A 363 -10.94 -13.89 -23.71
C ARG A 363 -12.02 -14.80 -24.29
N ARG A 364 -11.83 -16.12 -24.23
CA ARG A 364 -12.83 -17.10 -24.70
C ARG A 364 -13.90 -17.40 -23.66
N ALA A 365 -13.62 -17.16 -22.38
CA ALA A 365 -14.47 -17.57 -21.26
C ALA A 365 -15.66 -16.61 -21.08
N LYS A 366 -16.83 -17.18 -20.79
CA LYS A 366 -18.03 -16.42 -20.42
C LYS A 366 -18.04 -16.08 -18.93
N VAL A 367 -17.61 -17.01 -18.08
CA VAL A 367 -17.71 -16.88 -16.62
C VAL A 367 -16.35 -17.12 -15.95
N PHE A 368 -15.96 -16.23 -15.05
CA PHE A 368 -14.83 -16.42 -14.15
C PHE A 368 -15.37 -16.73 -12.75
N VAL A 369 -14.97 -17.87 -12.18
CA VAL A 369 -15.63 -18.47 -11.01
C VAL A 369 -14.75 -18.34 -9.77
N GLY A 370 -15.11 -17.44 -8.88
CA GLY A 370 -14.56 -17.33 -7.54
C GLY A 370 -14.94 -18.51 -6.63
N LEU A 371 -13.98 -18.99 -5.84
CA LEU A 371 -14.19 -20.08 -4.87
C LEU A 371 -14.08 -19.64 -3.40
N GLY A 372 -13.98 -18.34 -3.16
CA GLY A 372 -13.87 -17.74 -1.82
C GLY A 372 -12.44 -17.43 -1.39
N PHE A 373 -11.45 -17.88 -2.16
CA PHE A 373 -10.05 -17.53 -2.01
C PHE A 373 -9.34 -17.61 -3.37
N PRO A 374 -8.31 -16.80 -3.67
CA PRO A 374 -7.78 -15.69 -2.86
C PRO A 374 -8.73 -14.49 -2.78
N TYR A 375 -8.62 -13.72 -1.70
CA TYR A 375 -9.37 -12.48 -1.50
C TYR A 375 -8.73 -11.33 -2.28
N GLU A 376 -9.57 -10.45 -2.85
CA GLU A 376 -9.16 -9.14 -3.38
C GLU A 376 -7.88 -9.20 -4.24
N GLY A 377 -7.83 -10.16 -5.16
CA GLY A 377 -6.75 -10.26 -6.14
C GLY A 377 -7.06 -9.51 -7.43
N PRO A 378 -6.07 -9.28 -8.32
CA PRO A 378 -6.29 -8.55 -9.57
C PRO A 378 -7.04 -9.35 -10.65
N ALA A 379 -7.02 -10.69 -10.57
CA ALA A 379 -7.52 -11.55 -11.64
C ALA A 379 -9.02 -11.36 -11.95
N PRO A 380 -9.93 -11.14 -10.98
CA PRO A 380 -11.32 -10.80 -11.28
C PRO A 380 -11.47 -9.49 -12.07
N ILE A 381 -10.65 -8.47 -11.80
CA ILE A 381 -10.68 -7.21 -12.56
C ILE A 381 -10.18 -7.47 -13.99
N GLU A 382 -9.08 -8.22 -14.16
CA GLU A 382 -8.59 -8.63 -15.49
C GLU A 382 -9.65 -9.44 -16.26
N ALA A 383 -10.38 -10.34 -15.59
CA ALA A 383 -11.47 -11.12 -16.18
C ALA A 383 -12.60 -10.23 -16.71
N ILE A 384 -13.05 -9.26 -15.91
CA ILE A 384 -14.12 -8.34 -16.27
C ILE A 384 -13.68 -7.41 -17.41
N SER A 385 -12.42 -6.99 -17.42
CA SER A 385 -11.84 -6.18 -18.51
C SER A 385 -11.75 -6.92 -19.84
N LEU A 386 -11.72 -8.25 -19.81
CA LEU A 386 -11.81 -9.12 -20.97
C LEU A 386 -13.25 -9.62 -21.23
N GLY A 387 -14.22 -9.06 -20.48
CA GLY A 387 -15.66 -9.28 -20.61
C GLY A 387 -16.17 -10.64 -20.14
N CYS A 388 -15.44 -11.31 -19.26
CA CYS A 388 -16.01 -12.38 -18.45
C CYS A 388 -16.96 -11.79 -17.40
N VAL A 389 -18.02 -12.52 -17.06
CA VAL A 389 -18.79 -12.27 -15.85
C VAL A 389 -18.11 -12.93 -14.67
N PHE A 390 -17.85 -12.18 -13.61
CA PHE A 390 -17.27 -12.71 -12.37
C PHE A 390 -18.37 -13.21 -11.43
N LEU A 391 -18.44 -14.53 -11.24
CA LEU A 391 -19.30 -15.18 -10.26
C LEU A 391 -18.51 -15.39 -8.98
N GLN A 392 -18.91 -14.79 -7.87
CA GLN A 392 -18.19 -14.86 -6.61
C GLN A 392 -19.07 -15.29 -5.43
N PRO A 393 -18.50 -15.92 -4.40
CA PRO A 393 -19.25 -16.25 -3.20
C PRO A 393 -19.54 -15.02 -2.33
N ARG A 394 -20.77 -14.97 -1.83
CA ARG A 394 -21.14 -14.29 -0.59
C ARG A 394 -20.69 -15.13 0.59
N PHE A 395 -20.14 -14.51 1.62
CA PHE A 395 -19.86 -15.19 2.88
C PHE A 395 -21.06 -15.07 3.82
N SER A 396 -21.43 -16.19 4.45
CA SER A 396 -22.53 -16.22 5.42
C SER A 396 -22.21 -15.43 6.70
N ALA A 397 -20.93 -15.39 7.07
CA ALA A 397 -20.40 -14.52 8.12
C ALA A 397 -19.24 -13.70 7.54
N THR A 398 -19.05 -12.48 8.03
CA THR A 398 -17.94 -11.64 7.59
C THR A 398 -16.60 -12.23 8.00
N HIS A 399 -15.62 -12.13 7.10
CA HIS A 399 -14.24 -12.47 7.40
C HIS A 399 -13.48 -11.22 7.86
N SER A 400 -12.74 -11.35 8.95
CA SER A 400 -11.88 -10.31 9.52
C SER A 400 -10.63 -10.94 10.13
N SER A 401 -9.76 -10.11 10.71
CA SER A 401 -8.59 -10.55 11.48
C SER A 401 -8.93 -11.44 12.68
N ASP A 402 -10.13 -11.30 13.24
CA ASP A 402 -10.61 -12.10 14.37
C ASP A 402 -11.31 -13.40 13.95
N SER A 403 -11.98 -13.42 12.78
CA SER A 403 -12.80 -14.56 12.34
C SER A 403 -12.14 -15.46 11.29
N ASN A 404 -11.03 -15.04 10.69
CA ASN A 404 -10.41 -15.77 9.58
C ASN A 404 -8.88 -15.88 9.68
N ASN A 405 -8.36 -17.11 9.57
CA ASN A 405 -6.93 -17.41 9.69
C ASN A 405 -6.04 -16.66 8.69
N PHE A 406 -6.52 -16.34 7.49
CA PHE A 406 -5.73 -15.57 6.52
C PHE A 406 -5.55 -14.11 6.95
N TYR A 407 -6.57 -13.54 7.59
CA TYR A 407 -6.54 -12.16 8.07
C TYR A 407 -5.93 -12.04 9.47
N SER A 408 -5.73 -13.15 10.18
CA SER A 408 -5.10 -13.18 11.49
C SER A 408 -3.76 -12.44 11.49
N GLY A 409 -3.61 -11.50 12.42
CA GLY A 409 -2.42 -10.66 12.57
C GLY A 409 -2.28 -9.51 11.56
N LYS A 410 -3.15 -9.39 10.54
CA LYS A 410 -3.14 -8.21 9.65
C LYS A 410 -3.52 -6.93 10.42
N PRO A 411 -2.95 -5.77 10.08
CA PRO A 411 -3.09 -4.54 10.87
C PRO A 411 -4.38 -3.78 10.51
N THR A 412 -5.52 -4.46 10.51
CA THR A 412 -6.84 -3.89 10.16
C THR A 412 -7.95 -4.68 10.86
N THR A 413 -9.01 -3.96 11.23
CA THR A 413 -10.28 -4.51 11.75
C THR A 413 -11.33 -4.71 10.66
N ARG A 414 -10.99 -4.38 9.41
CA ARG A 414 -11.92 -4.43 8.27
C ARG A 414 -12.54 -5.82 8.12
N GLN A 415 -13.84 -5.80 7.86
CA GLN A 415 -14.66 -6.98 7.63
C GLN A 415 -15.03 -7.08 6.15
N ILE A 416 -15.02 -8.29 5.59
CA ILE A 416 -15.42 -8.54 4.20
C ILE A 416 -16.58 -9.54 4.14
N SER A 417 -17.55 -9.26 3.27
CA SER A 417 -18.77 -10.05 3.06
C SER A 417 -18.76 -10.91 1.80
N SER A 418 -17.73 -10.77 0.95
CA SER A 418 -17.58 -11.52 -0.29
C SER A 418 -16.10 -11.66 -0.65
N GLN A 419 -15.80 -12.53 -1.63
CA GLN A 419 -14.42 -12.77 -2.06
C GLN A 419 -13.71 -11.50 -2.56
N HIS A 420 -14.45 -10.59 -3.21
CA HIS A 420 -13.92 -9.37 -3.78
C HIS A 420 -14.88 -8.18 -3.57
N PRO A 421 -14.88 -7.56 -2.37
CA PRO A 421 -15.83 -6.49 -2.01
C PRO A 421 -15.83 -5.28 -2.95
N TYR A 422 -14.66 -4.92 -3.50
CA TYR A 422 -14.59 -3.87 -4.52
C TYR A 422 -15.42 -4.21 -5.77
N ALA A 423 -15.33 -5.44 -6.28
CA ALA A 423 -16.05 -5.87 -7.48
C ALA A 423 -17.55 -5.95 -7.19
N GLU A 424 -17.93 -6.35 -5.97
CA GLU A 424 -19.33 -6.32 -5.53
C GLU A 424 -19.90 -4.90 -5.48
N THR A 425 -19.16 -3.95 -4.91
CA THR A 425 -19.68 -2.62 -4.54
C THR A 425 -19.54 -1.59 -5.66
N PHE A 426 -18.42 -1.59 -6.39
CA PHE A 426 -18.10 -0.56 -7.40
C PHE A 426 -18.32 -1.02 -8.84
N ILE A 427 -18.52 -2.32 -9.08
CA ILE A 427 -18.84 -2.86 -10.41
C ILE A 427 -20.25 -3.44 -10.42
N GLY A 428 -20.51 -4.46 -9.59
CA GLY A 428 -21.83 -5.07 -9.46
C GLY A 428 -22.34 -5.73 -10.76
N LYS A 429 -23.65 -5.98 -10.82
CA LYS A 429 -24.30 -6.56 -12.00
C LYS A 429 -24.30 -5.55 -13.18
N PRO A 430 -24.19 -6.02 -14.44
CA PRO A 430 -24.22 -7.43 -14.86
C PRO A 430 -22.86 -8.14 -14.81
N HIS A 431 -21.75 -7.43 -14.61
CA HIS A 431 -20.39 -7.97 -14.66
C HIS A 431 -20.01 -8.84 -13.46
N VAL A 432 -20.63 -8.60 -12.30
CA VAL A 432 -20.31 -9.29 -11.05
C VAL A 432 -21.58 -9.84 -10.42
N TRP A 433 -21.58 -11.14 -10.13
CA TRP A 433 -22.67 -11.86 -9.48
C TRP A 433 -22.17 -12.44 -8.16
N THR A 434 -22.65 -11.87 -7.05
CA THR A 434 -22.36 -12.36 -5.71
C THR A 434 -23.48 -13.31 -5.25
N VAL A 435 -23.17 -14.58 -5.06
CA VAL A 435 -24.13 -15.66 -4.77
C VAL A 435 -23.72 -16.48 -3.56
N ASP A 436 -24.67 -17.12 -2.90
CA ASP A 436 -24.35 -18.19 -1.95
C ASP A 436 -24.02 -19.48 -2.71
N LEU A 437 -22.73 -19.83 -2.79
CA LEU A 437 -22.29 -21.04 -3.50
C LEU A 437 -22.81 -22.35 -2.88
N THR A 438 -23.28 -22.32 -1.63
CA THR A 438 -23.88 -23.50 -0.98
C THR A 438 -25.36 -23.68 -1.39
N ASN A 439 -26.00 -22.62 -1.88
CA ASN A 439 -27.38 -22.63 -2.33
C ASN A 439 -27.47 -22.95 -3.82
N ARG A 440 -27.79 -24.22 -4.15
CA ARG A 440 -27.90 -24.71 -5.54
C ARG A 440 -28.85 -23.88 -6.40
N THR A 441 -29.94 -23.39 -5.83
CA THR A 441 -30.95 -22.61 -6.57
C THR A 441 -30.41 -21.23 -6.93
N ASP A 442 -29.72 -20.57 -6.00
CA ASP A 442 -29.10 -19.26 -6.23
C ASP A 442 -28.07 -19.33 -7.37
N VAL A 443 -27.17 -20.34 -7.31
CA VAL A 443 -26.16 -20.56 -8.37
C VAL A 443 -26.81 -20.82 -9.72
N ARG A 444 -27.82 -21.69 -9.81
CA ARG A 444 -28.49 -22.00 -11.09
C ARG A 444 -29.22 -20.79 -11.68
N GLN A 445 -29.90 -20.01 -10.84
CA GLN A 445 -30.57 -18.80 -11.30
C GLN A 445 -29.57 -17.76 -11.80
N ALA A 446 -28.45 -17.56 -11.08
CA ALA A 446 -27.38 -16.68 -11.51
C ALA A 446 -26.78 -17.14 -12.84
N LEU A 447 -26.40 -18.41 -12.98
CA LEU A 447 -25.82 -18.94 -14.23
C LEU A 447 -26.78 -18.78 -15.42
N ARG A 448 -28.07 -19.09 -15.24
CA ARG A 448 -29.08 -18.88 -16.29
C ARG A 448 -29.15 -17.41 -16.69
N ALA A 449 -29.22 -16.49 -15.73
CA ALA A 449 -29.25 -15.06 -16.03
C ALA A 449 -27.98 -14.60 -16.77
N ILE A 450 -26.80 -15.07 -16.33
CA ILE A 450 -25.50 -14.76 -16.95
C ILE A 450 -25.45 -15.23 -18.41
N LEU A 451 -25.96 -16.43 -18.71
CA LEU A 451 -25.94 -16.98 -20.06
C LEU A 451 -26.87 -16.25 -21.02
N HIS A 452 -27.95 -15.64 -20.52
CA HIS A 452 -28.89 -14.83 -21.31
C HIS A 452 -28.52 -13.34 -21.36
N THR A 453 -27.52 -12.90 -20.59
CA THR A 453 -27.09 -11.50 -20.56
C THR A 453 -25.85 -11.30 -21.42
N GLU A 454 -25.91 -10.39 -22.39
CA GLU A 454 -24.72 -9.91 -23.08
C GLU A 454 -24.00 -8.88 -22.20
N VAL A 455 -22.68 -9.04 -22.07
CA VAL A 455 -21.86 -8.26 -21.14
C VAL A 455 -20.65 -7.75 -21.89
N GLU A 456 -20.58 -6.44 -22.02
CA GLU A 456 -19.45 -5.75 -22.63
C GLU A 456 -18.24 -5.76 -21.68
N PRO A 457 -17.02 -5.93 -22.21
CA PRO A 457 -15.80 -5.77 -21.42
C PRO A 457 -15.78 -4.39 -20.74
N PHE A 458 -15.38 -4.40 -19.46
CA PHE A 458 -15.43 -3.20 -18.63
C PHE A 458 -14.17 -3.08 -17.76
N THR A 459 -13.55 -1.90 -17.80
CA THR A 459 -12.43 -1.56 -16.95
C THR A 459 -12.77 -0.27 -16.20
N PRO A 460 -12.90 -0.28 -14.86
CA PRO A 460 -13.08 0.94 -14.11
C PRO A 460 -11.91 1.89 -14.38
N ARG A 461 -12.19 3.19 -14.56
CA ARG A 461 -11.19 4.20 -14.94
C ARG A 461 -9.94 4.14 -14.06
N GLU A 462 -10.07 3.99 -12.75
CA GLU A 462 -8.95 3.91 -11.81
C GLU A 462 -8.02 2.71 -11.96
N PHE A 463 -8.45 1.68 -12.70
CA PHE A 463 -7.64 0.52 -13.10
C PHE A 463 -7.19 0.58 -14.57
N THR A 464 -7.30 1.73 -15.24
CA THR A 464 -6.71 1.99 -16.57
C THR A 464 -5.31 2.59 -16.45
N CYS A 465 -4.51 2.53 -17.52
CA CYS A 465 -3.22 3.23 -17.55
C CYS A 465 -3.37 4.73 -17.25
N GLU A 466 -4.40 5.36 -17.81
CA GLU A 466 -4.66 6.79 -17.67
C GLU A 466 -5.11 7.15 -16.26
N GLY A 467 -6.04 6.39 -15.68
CA GLY A 467 -6.47 6.61 -14.30
C GLY A 467 -5.34 6.39 -13.30
N MET A 468 -4.45 5.42 -13.53
CA MET A 468 -3.28 5.26 -12.66
C MET A 468 -2.28 6.41 -12.81
N LEU A 469 -2.04 6.89 -14.04
CA LEU A 469 -1.20 8.07 -14.28
C LEU A 469 -1.71 9.31 -13.56
N GLU A 470 -3.01 9.62 -13.69
CA GLU A 470 -3.64 10.75 -12.99
C GLU A 470 -3.46 10.66 -11.47
N ARG A 471 -3.74 9.48 -10.91
CA ARG A 471 -3.66 9.23 -9.46
C ARG A 471 -2.23 9.35 -8.93
N VAL A 472 -1.28 8.66 -9.56
CA VAL A 472 0.12 8.68 -9.12
C VAL A 472 0.73 10.07 -9.33
N HIS A 473 0.39 10.76 -10.41
CA HIS A 473 0.82 12.13 -10.63
C HIS A 473 0.35 13.08 -9.52
N ALA A 474 -0.93 13.00 -9.14
CA ALA A 474 -1.47 13.81 -8.04
C ALA A 474 -0.75 13.49 -6.71
N TYR A 475 -0.52 12.21 -6.39
CA TYR A 475 0.21 11.84 -5.18
C TYR A 475 1.65 12.35 -5.18
N VAL A 476 2.38 12.18 -6.28
CA VAL A 476 3.77 12.62 -6.38
C VAL A 476 3.88 14.14 -6.30
N THR A 477 2.90 14.86 -6.84
CA THR A 477 2.90 16.33 -6.88
C THR A 477 2.44 16.94 -5.56
N HIS A 478 1.42 16.36 -4.90
CA HIS A 478 0.72 17.01 -3.80
C HIS A 478 0.81 16.31 -2.44
N GLN A 479 1.01 14.98 -2.37
CA GLN A 479 1.15 14.30 -1.07
C GLN A 479 2.55 14.53 -0.48
N ASN A 480 2.67 15.54 0.38
CA ASN A 480 3.90 15.88 1.06
C ASN A 480 3.80 15.65 2.58
N PHE A 481 4.49 14.62 3.06
CA PHE A 481 4.60 14.31 4.50
C PHE A 481 5.88 14.87 5.14
N CYS A 482 6.77 15.49 4.36
CA CYS A 482 8.05 16.02 4.84
C CYS A 482 7.96 17.47 5.30
N SER A 483 6.86 18.17 5.01
CA SER A 483 6.60 19.49 5.55
C SER A 483 6.19 19.40 7.02
N LYS A 484 6.63 20.36 7.83
CA LYS A 484 6.10 20.56 9.19
C LYS A 484 4.79 21.35 9.20
N SER A 485 4.39 21.91 8.05
CA SER A 485 3.13 22.62 7.91
C SER A 485 1.95 21.64 7.86
N VAL A 486 0.78 22.15 8.19
CA VAL A 486 -0.49 21.45 8.00
C VAL A 486 -0.65 21.00 6.54
N PRO A 487 -1.18 19.80 6.26
CA PRO A 487 -1.47 19.34 4.90
C PRO A 487 -2.42 20.29 4.19
N VAL A 488 -2.06 20.72 2.98
CA VAL A 488 -2.89 21.59 2.12
C VAL A 488 -3.62 20.83 1.02
N TRP A 489 -3.33 19.53 0.88
CA TRP A 489 -3.93 18.64 -0.10
C TRP A 489 -4.50 17.38 0.58
N PRO A 490 -5.73 16.97 0.27
CA PRO A 490 -6.70 17.67 -0.59
C PRO A 490 -7.12 19.03 0.01
N PRO A 491 -7.64 19.97 -0.81
CA PRO A 491 -7.97 21.31 -0.34
C PRO A 491 -9.09 21.28 0.70
N GLN A 492 -9.08 22.23 1.63
CA GLN A 492 -10.12 22.35 2.67
C GLN A 492 -11.54 22.50 2.07
N SER A 493 -11.68 23.07 0.86
CA SER A 493 -12.95 23.18 0.14
C SER A 493 -13.63 21.84 -0.13
N ALA A 494 -12.85 20.75 -0.20
CA ALA A 494 -13.35 19.40 -0.40
C ALA A 494 -14.04 18.83 0.86
N LEU A 495 -13.83 19.43 2.04
CA LEU A 495 -14.41 18.96 3.29
C LEU A 495 -15.94 19.00 3.25
N ARG A 496 -16.55 17.85 3.52
CA ARG A 496 -17.97 17.67 3.82
C ARG A 496 -18.05 17.08 5.21
N LEU A 497 -18.49 17.89 6.16
CA LEU A 497 -18.50 17.55 7.58
C LEU A 497 -19.79 16.83 7.95
N HIS A 498 -19.69 15.64 8.53
CA HIS A 498 -20.83 14.85 8.99
C HIS A 498 -20.67 14.45 10.45
N LEU A 499 -21.78 14.40 11.19
CA LEU A 499 -21.83 13.76 12.51
C LEU A 499 -22.47 12.39 12.39
N GLY A 500 -21.67 11.35 12.58
CA GLY A 500 -22.12 9.96 12.53
C GLY A 500 -23.18 9.62 13.59
N PRO A 501 -24.09 8.67 13.32
CA PRO A 501 -24.88 8.02 14.36
C PRO A 501 -23.98 7.25 15.34
N LEU A 502 -24.53 6.88 16.50
CA LEU A 502 -23.85 5.96 17.43
C LEU A 502 -23.61 4.61 16.73
N GLY A 503 -22.48 3.98 17.04
CA GLY A 503 -22.10 2.68 16.49
C GLY A 503 -21.72 2.71 15.01
N GLN A 504 -21.44 3.87 14.42
CA GLN A 504 -21.00 3.99 13.03
C GLN A 504 -19.62 4.60 12.87
N SER A 505 -18.84 4.03 11.94
CA SER A 505 -17.53 4.56 11.58
C SER A 505 -17.63 5.74 10.62
N CYS A 506 -16.55 6.50 10.46
CA CYS A 506 -16.52 7.54 9.44
C CYS A 506 -16.50 6.96 8.02
N VAL A 507 -16.00 5.73 7.84
CA VAL A 507 -16.13 4.99 6.57
C VAL A 507 -17.61 4.85 6.19
N ASP A 508 -18.43 4.31 7.09
CA ASP A 508 -19.86 4.05 6.82
C ASP A 508 -20.65 5.35 6.64
N VAL A 509 -20.34 6.37 7.43
CA VAL A 509 -21.02 7.68 7.37
C VAL A 509 -20.77 8.37 6.02
N CYS A 510 -19.51 8.41 5.57
CA CYS A 510 -19.19 9.00 4.29
C CYS A 510 -19.76 8.17 3.12
N GLN A 511 -19.62 6.84 3.17
CA GLN A 511 -20.10 5.96 2.10
C GLN A 511 -21.61 6.05 1.90
N ARG A 512 -22.41 6.10 2.97
CA ARG A 512 -23.88 6.29 2.88
C ARG A 512 -24.30 7.62 2.27
N SER A 513 -23.39 8.60 2.27
CA SER A 513 -23.59 9.90 1.64
C SER A 513 -22.98 9.97 0.23
N SER A 514 -22.59 8.84 -0.35
CA SER A 514 -21.86 8.76 -1.64
C SER A 514 -20.53 9.53 -1.64
N LEU A 515 -19.90 9.64 -0.48
CA LEU A 515 -18.61 10.27 -0.25
C LEU A 515 -17.58 9.24 0.23
N VAL A 516 -16.32 9.66 0.33
CA VAL A 516 -15.25 8.89 0.98
C VAL A 516 -14.72 9.65 2.19
N CYS A 517 -14.35 8.93 3.25
CA CYS A 517 -13.67 9.56 4.39
C CYS A 517 -12.28 10.05 3.97
N GLU A 518 -11.90 11.25 4.40
CA GLU A 518 -10.63 11.88 4.05
C GLU A 518 -9.82 12.20 5.32
N PRO A 519 -8.88 11.31 5.70
CA PRO A 519 -8.16 11.45 6.95
C PRO A 519 -7.24 12.67 6.97
N ALA A 520 -6.76 13.16 5.82
CA ALA A 520 -5.93 14.37 5.78
C ALA A 520 -6.67 15.60 6.31
N LEU A 521 -8.01 15.62 6.29
CA LEU A 521 -8.83 16.76 6.71
C LEU A 521 -9.26 16.71 8.19
N PHE A 522 -8.87 15.69 8.96
CA PHE A 522 -9.22 15.58 10.39
C PHE A 522 -8.75 16.79 11.20
N HIS A 523 -7.59 17.36 10.88
CA HIS A 523 -7.04 18.51 11.59
C HIS A 523 -7.95 19.76 11.49
N HIS A 524 -8.73 19.91 10.41
CA HIS A 524 -9.69 21.02 10.25
C HIS A 524 -10.97 20.86 11.09
N ILE A 525 -11.21 19.66 11.62
CA ILE A 525 -12.41 19.34 12.39
C ILE A 525 -12.11 19.03 13.86
N ASN A 526 -10.83 19.03 14.24
CA ASN A 526 -10.38 18.83 15.62
C ASN A 526 -10.39 20.14 16.43
N SER A 527 -11.53 20.84 16.46
CA SER A 527 -11.68 22.11 17.18
C SER A 527 -13.10 22.31 17.73
N PRO A 528 -13.29 23.15 18.76
CA PRO A 528 -14.63 23.48 19.27
C PRO A 528 -15.55 24.03 18.18
N ALA A 529 -15.01 24.89 17.31
CA ALA A 529 -15.75 25.52 16.22
C ALA A 529 -16.34 24.49 15.24
N ALA A 530 -15.69 23.34 15.06
CA ALA A 530 -16.19 22.29 14.18
C ALA A 530 -17.53 21.71 14.65
N PHE A 531 -17.74 21.58 15.96
CA PHE A 531 -19.01 21.15 16.53
C PHE A 531 -20.09 22.24 16.39
N SER A 532 -19.72 23.51 16.65
CA SER A 532 -20.63 24.64 16.50
C SER A 532 -21.16 24.81 15.07
N ARG A 533 -20.34 24.53 14.05
CA ARG A 533 -20.78 24.52 12.63
C ARG A 533 -21.93 23.54 12.34
N LEU A 534 -22.06 22.49 13.15
CA LEU A 534 -23.15 21.52 13.04
C LEU A 534 -24.30 21.79 14.03
N GLY A 535 -24.30 22.95 14.70
CA GLY A 535 -25.29 23.27 15.74
C GLY A 535 -25.15 22.41 17.01
N ILE A 536 -24.00 21.78 17.23
CA ILE A 536 -23.76 20.92 18.40
C ILE A 536 -23.18 21.78 19.52
N GLY A 537 -23.95 21.99 20.58
CA GLY A 537 -23.46 22.65 21.80
C GLY A 537 -22.84 21.63 22.76
N CYS A 538 -21.54 21.77 23.03
CA CYS A 538 -20.79 20.97 23.99
C CYS A 538 -20.95 21.55 25.41
N SER A 539 -21.45 20.77 26.37
CA SER A 539 -21.51 21.20 27.78
C SER A 539 -20.14 21.09 28.46
N THR A 540 -19.37 20.08 28.07
CA THR A 540 -17.98 19.89 28.51
C THR A 540 -17.12 19.51 27.33
N MET A 541 -15.83 19.84 27.40
CA MET A 541 -14.88 19.52 26.34
C MET A 541 -13.61 18.92 26.93
N GLY A 542 -13.12 17.85 26.30
CA GLY A 542 -11.90 17.16 26.70
C GLY A 542 -10.94 17.01 25.52
N GLN A 543 -9.66 16.88 25.83
CA GLN A 543 -8.62 16.41 24.91
C GLN A 543 -8.11 15.05 25.40
N GLY A 544 -7.81 14.14 24.48
CA GLY A 544 -7.25 12.84 24.84
C GLY A 544 -6.74 12.06 23.65
N VAL A 545 -6.17 10.89 23.95
CA VAL A 545 -5.56 9.98 22.98
C VAL A 545 -6.52 8.82 22.71
N ASN A 546 -7.32 8.93 21.64
CA ASN A 546 -8.26 7.89 21.25
C ASN A 546 -8.57 7.95 19.75
N HIS A 547 -8.44 6.85 19.02
CA HIS A 547 -8.65 6.81 17.57
C HIS A 547 -10.07 7.17 17.11
N LEU A 548 -11.04 7.16 18.02
CA LEU A 548 -12.42 7.53 17.74
C LEU A 548 -12.66 9.05 17.73
N PHE A 549 -11.69 9.85 18.18
CA PHE A 549 -11.78 11.31 18.24
C PHE A 549 -11.44 11.97 16.88
N PRO A 550 -12.04 13.13 16.55
CA PRO A 550 -12.97 13.93 17.36
C PRO A 550 -14.38 13.32 17.43
N SER A 551 -15.01 13.42 18.60
CA SER A 551 -16.32 12.80 18.84
C SER A 551 -17.21 13.59 19.79
N TYR A 552 -18.51 13.31 19.75
CA TYR A 552 -19.53 13.87 20.62
C TYR A 552 -20.27 12.74 21.34
N SER A 553 -20.32 12.80 22.66
CA SER A 553 -21.19 11.94 23.46
C SER A 553 -22.50 12.66 23.75
N PRO A 554 -23.66 12.09 23.38
CA PRO A 554 -24.95 12.68 23.70
C PRO A 554 -25.23 12.66 25.22
N TRP A 555 -24.63 11.74 25.97
CA TRP A 555 -24.75 11.72 27.42
C TRP A 555 -23.79 12.73 28.03
N GLY A 556 -24.35 13.72 28.73
CA GLY A 556 -23.57 14.84 29.28
C GLY A 556 -23.08 15.85 28.23
N ARG A 557 -23.48 15.70 26.96
CA ARG A 557 -23.12 16.60 25.85
C ARG A 557 -21.61 16.89 25.79
N HIS A 558 -20.80 15.85 25.95
CA HIS A 558 -19.34 15.94 26.02
C HIS A 558 -18.73 15.89 24.63
N CYS A 559 -17.82 16.80 24.32
CA CYS A 559 -17.06 16.81 23.06
C CYS A 559 -15.59 16.47 23.33
N SER A 560 -15.06 15.52 22.56
CA SER A 560 -13.68 15.05 22.72
C SER A 560 -12.86 15.40 21.49
N LEU A 561 -11.69 15.98 21.71
CA LEU A 561 -10.69 16.32 20.70
C LEU A 561 -9.49 15.37 20.79
N GLN A 562 -8.87 15.09 19.65
CA GLN A 562 -7.68 14.26 19.52
C GLN A 562 -6.42 15.02 19.93
N GLN A 563 -5.55 14.38 20.71
CA GLN A 563 -4.21 14.87 21.05
C GLN A 563 -3.11 14.23 20.19
N GLU A 564 -3.25 12.95 19.84
CA GLU A 564 -2.28 12.21 19.03
C GLU A 564 -2.72 12.19 17.56
N LEU A 565 -2.05 12.97 16.72
CA LEU A 565 -2.45 13.16 15.32
C LEU A 565 -2.35 11.88 14.50
N LEU A 566 -1.45 10.96 14.85
CA LEU A 566 -1.33 9.66 14.17
C LEU A 566 -2.51 8.71 14.43
N LEU A 567 -3.40 9.05 15.37
CA LEU A 567 -4.60 8.28 15.69
C LEU A 567 -5.87 8.81 15.03
N PHE A 568 -5.81 9.89 14.25
CA PHE A 568 -6.95 10.22 13.40
C PHE A 568 -7.28 9.04 12.49
N SER A 569 -8.54 8.58 12.53
CA SER A 569 -8.95 7.36 11.84
C SER A 569 -10.34 7.46 11.24
N CYS A 570 -10.48 7.03 10.00
CA CYS A 570 -11.77 6.79 9.36
C CYS A 570 -12.44 5.54 9.93
N ALA A 571 -11.65 4.49 10.17
CA ALA A 571 -12.09 3.24 10.80
C ALA A 571 -12.45 3.44 12.29
N GLY A 572 -13.13 2.44 12.86
CA GLY A 572 -13.56 2.44 14.26
C GLY A 572 -14.94 3.07 14.47
N SER A 573 -15.74 2.39 15.25
CA SER A 573 -17.07 2.83 15.69
C SER A 573 -17.21 2.54 17.18
N ASP A 574 -18.13 3.24 17.84
CA ASP A 574 -18.39 3.04 19.25
C ASP A 574 -19.86 3.32 19.57
N PRO A 575 -20.52 2.48 20.38
CA PRO A 575 -21.93 2.67 20.72
C PRO A 575 -22.15 3.90 21.60
N LYS A 576 -21.08 4.50 22.15
CA LYS A 576 -21.15 5.61 23.10
C LYS A 576 -20.82 6.99 22.52
N HIS A 577 -20.12 7.04 21.40
CA HIS A 577 -19.64 8.28 20.82
C HIS A 577 -20.11 8.41 19.37
N ARG A 578 -20.65 9.58 19.04
CA ARG A 578 -20.92 10.00 17.67
C ARG A 578 -19.67 10.61 17.10
N ARG A 579 -19.17 10.08 16.00
CA ARG A 579 -17.90 10.54 15.40
C ARG A 579 -18.13 11.74 14.49
N LEU A 580 -17.23 12.72 14.57
CA LEU A 580 -17.20 13.82 13.64
C LEU A 580 -16.32 13.42 12.45
N CYS A 581 -16.92 13.31 11.27
CA CYS A 581 -16.33 12.64 10.13
C CYS A 581 -16.01 13.62 9.01
N PRO A 582 -14.74 13.70 8.56
CA PRO A 582 -14.34 14.47 7.40
C PRO A 582 -14.56 13.62 6.15
N CYS A 583 -15.59 13.94 5.38
CA CYS A 583 -15.85 13.29 4.10
C CYS A 583 -15.41 14.20 2.95
N ARG A 584 -15.20 13.62 1.76
CA ARG A 584 -15.02 14.36 0.50
C ARG A 584 -15.73 13.68 -0.66
N ALA A 585 -16.06 14.47 -1.67
CA ALA A 585 -16.46 13.94 -2.96
C ALA A 585 -15.26 13.30 -3.68
N HIS A 586 -15.55 12.48 -4.67
CA HIS A 586 -14.55 11.84 -5.52
C HIS A 586 -14.94 11.93 -6.99
N ILE A 587 -13.95 11.89 -7.87
CA ILE A 587 -14.17 11.86 -9.31
C ILE A 587 -14.79 10.49 -9.67
N PRO A 588 -15.85 10.43 -10.50
CA PRO A 588 -16.43 9.16 -10.93
C PRO A 588 -15.39 8.23 -11.55
N GLY A 589 -15.30 7.01 -11.01
CA GLY A 589 -14.31 6.00 -11.41
C GLY A 589 -12.88 6.30 -10.98
N GLN A 590 -12.65 7.28 -10.09
CA GLN A 590 -11.35 7.63 -9.51
C GLN A 590 -11.52 8.07 -8.06
N VAL A 591 -11.70 7.10 -7.15
CA VAL A 591 -12.05 7.39 -5.75
C VAL A 591 -10.93 8.10 -4.97
N ALA A 592 -9.68 7.90 -5.41
CA ALA A 592 -8.49 8.51 -4.82
C ALA A 592 -8.47 10.05 -4.89
N LEU A 593 -9.18 10.65 -5.85
CA LEU A 593 -9.07 12.08 -6.14
C LEU A 593 -10.42 12.77 -5.96
N CYS A 594 -10.42 13.92 -5.30
CA CYS A 594 -11.54 14.85 -5.32
C CYS A 594 -11.58 15.65 -6.64
N PRO A 595 -12.72 16.28 -6.98
CA PRO A 595 -12.80 17.15 -8.15
C PRO A 595 -11.74 18.27 -8.17
N ASP A 596 -11.41 18.83 -7.00
CA ASP A 596 -10.45 19.93 -6.83
C ASP A 596 -9.01 19.43 -6.54
N CYS A 597 -8.70 18.16 -6.81
CA CYS A 597 -7.43 17.52 -6.43
C CYS A 597 -6.42 17.36 -7.58
N ILE A 598 -6.77 17.76 -8.81
CA ILE A 598 -5.98 17.60 -10.05
C ILE A 598 -5.46 18.97 -10.50
#